data_AF-A0A2P7R7N0-F1
#
_entry.id   AF-A0A2P7R7N0-F1
#
_cell.length_a   1.000
_cell.length_b   1.000
_cell.length_c   1.000
_cell.angle_alpha   90.00
_cell.angle_beta   90.00
_cell.angle_gamma   90.00
#
_symmetry.space_group_name_H-M   'P 1'
#
loop_
_entity.id
_entity.type
_entity.pdbx_description
1 polymer ?
#
loop_
_entity_poly.entity_id
_entity_poly.type
_entity_poly.pdbx_seq_one_letter_code
_entity_poly.pdbx_strand_id
1 'polypeptide(L)'
;MNEHEYRQLVASFRRILDHYAVDYRQSPPSYNNDTLYDHQCRLIVEEVSRSWLAHYGHQPSPQLLQRALFSAEQSRRFAPPWYRKWLRRWQGRR
;
A
#
# COMPACT_ATOMS: atom_id res chain seq x y z
N MET A 1 -14.78 2.59 15.62
CA MET A 1 -13.93 1.51 15.09
C MET A 1 -13.10 0.94 16.22
N ASN A 2 -13.14 -0.38 16.40
CA ASN A 2 -12.40 -1.07 17.46
C ASN A 2 -10.95 -1.42 17.03
N GLU A 3 -10.13 -1.91 17.96
CA GLU A 3 -8.73 -2.24 17.65
C GLU A 3 -8.59 -3.45 16.70
N HIS A 4 -9.53 -4.38 16.73
CA HIS A 4 -9.54 -5.53 15.82
C HIS A 4 -9.77 -5.09 14.36
N GLU A 5 -10.77 -4.25 14.15
CA GLU A 5 -11.07 -3.60 12.87
C GLU A 5 -9.88 -2.78 12.38
N TYR A 6 -9.21 -2.04 13.27
CA TYR A 6 -7.99 -1.31 12.89
C TYR A 6 -6.88 -2.24 12.38
N ARG A 7 -6.63 -3.35 13.09
CA ARG A 7 -5.63 -4.34 12.66
C ARG A 7 -6.01 -4.99 11.33
N GLN A 8 -7.29 -5.28 11.10
CA GLN A 8 -7.78 -5.78 9.81
C GLN A 8 -7.60 -4.76 8.69
N LEU A 9 -7.88 -3.49 8.96
CA LEU A 9 -7.68 -2.40 8.00
C LEU A 9 -6.20 -2.29 7.58
N VAL A 10 -5.29 -2.30 8.56
CA VAL A 10 -3.83 -2.31 8.33
C VAL A 10 -3.41 -3.55 7.51
N ALA A 11 -3.96 -4.72 7.81
CA ALA A 11 -3.67 -5.94 7.06
C ALA A 11 -4.16 -5.88 5.60
N SER A 12 -5.33 -5.29 5.35
CA SER A 12 -5.86 -5.06 4.00
C SER A 12 -4.95 -4.15 3.19
N PHE A 13 -4.52 -3.01 3.76
CA PHE A 13 -3.55 -2.13 3.12
C PHE A 13 -2.25 -2.85 2.80
N ARG A 14 -1.71 -3.63 3.74
CA ARG A 14 -0.47 -4.39 3.53
C ARG A 14 -0.60 -5.35 2.35
N ARG A 15 -1.70 -6.10 2.25
CA ARG A 15 -1.93 -7.04 1.14
C ARG A 15 -1.94 -6.33 -0.22
N ILE A 16 -2.58 -5.16 -0.31
CA ILE A 16 -2.66 -4.39 -1.55
C ILE A 16 -1.30 -3.80 -1.92
N LEU A 17 -0.57 -3.22 -0.95
CA LEU A 17 0.80 -2.74 -1.14
C LEU A 17 1.75 -3.87 -1.59
N ASP A 18 1.59 -5.07 -1.02
CA ASP A 18 2.31 -6.28 -1.43
C ASP A 18 1.95 -6.73 -2.84
N HIS A 19 0.67 -6.73 -3.18
CA HIS A 19 0.17 -7.13 -4.50
C HIS A 19 0.70 -6.22 -5.62
N TYR A 20 0.61 -4.91 -5.45
CA TYR A 20 1.05 -3.93 -6.46
C TYR A 20 2.54 -3.58 -6.37
N ALA A 21 3.27 -4.16 -5.42
CA ALA A 21 4.70 -3.90 -5.20
C ALA A 21 5.05 -2.41 -5.08
N VAL A 22 4.15 -1.61 -4.51
CA VAL A 22 4.34 -0.16 -4.33
C VAL A 22 5.56 0.08 -3.45
N ASP A 23 6.48 0.93 -3.93
CA ASP A 23 7.77 1.21 -3.31
C ASP A 23 8.03 2.71 -3.32
N TYR A 24 7.86 3.36 -2.16
CA TYR A 24 8.10 4.79 -2.01
C TYR A 24 9.55 5.17 -2.34
N ARG A 25 10.51 4.24 -2.21
CA ARG A 25 11.94 4.48 -2.48
C ARG A 25 12.25 4.66 -3.96
N GLN A 26 11.33 4.25 -4.83
CA GLN A 26 11.43 4.45 -6.29
C GLN A 26 10.85 5.79 -6.71
N SER A 27 10.20 6.50 -5.79
CA SER A 27 9.62 7.81 -6.06
C SER A 27 10.65 8.91 -5.79
N PRO A 28 10.79 9.91 -6.68
CA PRO A 28 11.60 11.08 -6.39
C PRO A 28 10.97 11.88 -5.22
N PRO A 29 11.77 12.52 -4.36
CA PRO A 29 11.24 13.43 -3.35
C PRO A 29 10.48 14.58 -4.04
N SER A 30 9.27 14.87 -3.58
CA SER A 30 8.42 15.95 -4.10
C SER A 30 7.85 16.76 -2.95
N TYR A 31 7.83 18.08 -3.10
CA TYR A 31 7.18 18.99 -2.16
C TYR A 31 5.68 19.17 -2.45
N ASN A 32 5.20 18.73 -3.62
CA ASN A 32 3.83 18.98 -4.07
C ASN A 32 2.91 17.75 -3.94
N ASN A 33 3.40 16.62 -3.40
CA ASN A 33 2.65 15.36 -3.29
C ASN A 33 2.06 14.85 -4.64
N ASP A 34 2.74 15.17 -5.74
CA ASP A 34 2.33 14.79 -7.11
C ASP A 34 3.21 13.68 -7.70
N THR A 35 3.79 12.84 -6.85
CA THR A 35 4.57 11.72 -7.36
C THR A 35 3.69 10.56 -7.80
N LEU A 36 4.26 9.66 -8.60
CA LEU A 36 3.60 8.40 -8.95
C LEU A 36 3.17 7.62 -7.71
N TYR A 37 4.00 7.64 -6.66
CA TYR A 37 3.70 7.02 -5.38
C TYR A 37 2.48 7.66 -4.71
N ASP A 38 2.37 9.00 -4.69
CA ASP A 38 1.21 9.69 -4.10
C ASP A 38 -0.09 9.35 -4.85
N HIS A 39 -0.02 9.23 -6.17
CA HIS A 39 -1.14 8.78 -6.98
C HIS A 39 -1.52 7.33 -6.67
N GLN A 40 -0.54 6.43 -6.53
CA GLN A 40 -0.77 5.04 -6.13
C GLN A 40 -1.42 4.94 -4.75
N CYS A 41 -0.95 5.72 -3.78
CA CYS A 41 -1.53 5.79 -2.44
C CYS A 41 -2.99 6.26 -2.47
N ARG A 42 -3.32 7.27 -3.30
CA ARG A 42 -4.71 7.72 -3.50
C ARG A 42 -5.60 6.60 -4.02
N LEU A 43 -5.18 5.89 -5.07
CA LEU A 43 -5.94 4.77 -5.63
C LEU A 43 -6.15 3.63 -4.61
N ILE A 44 -5.09 3.30 -3.86
CA ILE A 44 -5.14 2.24 -2.84
C ILE A 44 -6.10 2.61 -1.71
N VAL A 45 -6.09 3.86 -1.26
CA VAL A 45 -7.02 4.35 -0.22
C VAL A 45 -8.46 4.25 -0.72
N GLU A 46 -8.74 4.63 -1.96
CA GLU A 46 -10.07 4.48 -2.55
C GLU A 46 -10.52 3.02 -2.63
N GLU A 47 -9.65 2.13 -3.11
CA GLU A 47 -9.96 0.71 -3.26
C GLU A 47 -10.24 0.04 -1.92
N VAL A 48 -9.39 0.29 -0.90
CA VAL A 48 -9.60 -0.21 0.46
C VAL A 48 -10.87 0.37 1.06
N SER A 49 -11.12 1.66 0.89
CA SER A 49 -12.32 2.32 1.41
C SER A 49 -13.60 1.71 0.84
N ARG A 50 -13.65 1.49 -0.48
CA ARG A 50 -14.79 0.83 -1.16
C ARG A 50 -14.97 -0.60 -0.68
N SER A 51 -13.88 -1.36 -0.59
CA SER A 51 -13.91 -2.76 -0.12
C SER A 51 -14.36 -2.86 1.34
N TRP A 52 -13.92 -1.92 2.18
CA TRP A 52 -14.29 -1.85 3.58
C TRP A 52 -15.77 -1.51 3.76
N LEU A 53 -16.26 -0.52 3.02
CA LEU A 53 -17.68 -0.14 3.02
C LEU A 53 -18.55 -1.33 2.59
N ALA A 54 -18.14 -2.08 1.57
CA ALA A 54 -18.86 -3.27 1.12
C ALA A 54 -18.91 -4.39 2.17
N HIS A 55 -17.83 -4.57 2.95
CA HIS A 55 -17.74 -5.64 3.95
C HIS A 55 -18.40 -5.28 5.30
N TYR A 56 -18.19 -4.05 5.80
CA TYR A 56 -18.61 -3.65 7.14
C TYR A 56 -19.79 -2.66 7.16
N GLY A 57 -20.27 -2.21 6.00
CA GLY A 57 -21.41 -1.30 5.88
C GLY A 57 -21.14 0.13 6.34
N HIS A 58 -19.90 0.47 6.70
CA HIS A 58 -19.49 1.81 7.11
C HIS A 58 -18.12 2.16 6.54
N GLN A 59 -17.85 3.46 6.37
CA GLN A 59 -16.56 3.93 5.84
C GLN A 59 -15.67 4.46 6.98
N PRO A 60 -14.39 4.04 7.07
CA PRO A 60 -13.46 4.63 8.02
C PRO A 60 -13.19 6.10 7.66
N SER A 61 -12.89 6.94 8.66
CA SER A 61 -12.57 8.35 8.38
C SER A 61 -11.28 8.48 7.55
N PRO A 62 -11.13 9.54 6.74
CA PRO A 62 -9.94 9.72 5.89
C PRO A 62 -8.63 9.71 6.67
N GLN A 63 -8.61 10.31 7.86
CA GLN A 63 -7.46 10.32 8.77
C GLN A 63 -7.07 8.91 9.20
N LEU A 64 -8.06 8.06 9.42
CA LEU A 64 -7.88 6.70 9.88
C LEU A 64 -7.35 5.80 8.75
N LEU A 65 -7.87 5.97 7.53
CA LEU A 65 -7.34 5.32 6.33
C LEU A 65 -5.86 5.66 6.11
N GLN A 66 -5.50 6.94 6.21
CA GLN A 66 -4.10 7.38 6.07
C GLN A 66 -3.21 6.78 7.17
N ARG A 67 -3.64 6.83 8.43
CA ARG A 67 -2.88 6.25 9.55
C ARG A 67 -2.67 4.74 9.38
N ALA A 68 -3.69 4.03 8.90
CA ALA A 68 -3.61 2.61 8.64
C ALA A 68 -2.67 2.29 7.46
N LEU A 69 -2.70 3.09 6.39
CA LEU A 69 -1.78 2.98 5.26
C LEU A 69 -0.32 3.14 5.72
N PHE A 70 0.01 4.20 6.45
CA PHE A 70 1.37 4.41 6.99
C PHE A 70 1.79 3.29 7.94
N SER A 71 0.88 2.80 8.79
CA SER A 71 1.15 1.66 9.66
C SER A 71 1.45 0.38 8.86
N ALA A 72 0.72 0.16 7.76
CA ALA A 72 0.95 -0.95 6.87
C ALA A 72 2.32 -0.84 6.18
N GLU A 73 2.70 0.35 5.72
CA GLU A 73 4.02 0.58 5.13
C GLU A 73 5.17 0.39 6.12
N GLN A 74 5.05 0.94 7.33
CA GLN A 74 6.09 0.84 8.35
C GLN A 74 6.27 -0.60 8.84
N SER A 75 5.18 -1.36 8.98
CA SER A 75 5.21 -2.77 9.39
C SER A 75 5.62 -3.73 8.27
N ARG A 76 5.61 -3.27 7.01
CA ARG A 76 5.97 -4.08 5.86
C ARG A 76 7.48 -4.20 5.74
N ARG A 77 7.98 -5.43 5.76
CA ARG A 77 9.31 -5.73 5.22
C ARG A 77 9.21 -5.72 3.71
N PHE A 78 9.72 -4.68 3.06
CA PHE A 78 9.74 -4.59 1.61
C PHE A 78 10.52 -5.79 1.04
N ALA A 79 9.78 -6.76 0.49
CA ALA A 79 10.35 -7.88 -0.24
C ALA A 79 10.07 -7.63 -1.72
N PRO A 80 11.09 -7.43 -2.57
CA PRO A 80 10.85 -7.28 -4.00
C PRO A 80 10.11 -8.52 -4.52
N PRO A 81 9.11 -8.35 -5.42
CA PRO A 81 8.36 -9.46 -5.96
C PRO A 81 9.27 -10.57 -6.49
N TRP A 82 8.86 -11.83 -6.30
CA TRP A 82 9.66 -12.99 -6.69
C TRP A 82 10.10 -12.94 -8.16
N TYR A 83 9.28 -12.36 -9.06
CA TYR A 83 9.59 -12.23 -10.48
C TYR A 83 10.71 -11.21 -10.77
N ARG A 84 10.93 -10.19 -9.92
CA ARG A 84 12.07 -9.26 -10.07
C ARG A 84 13.42 -9.97 -9.84
N LYS A 85 13.45 -11.02 -9.00
CA LYS A 85 14.65 -11.86 -8.84
C LYS A 85 14.98 -12.63 -10.12
N TRP A 86 13.97 -13.11 -10.84
CA TRP A 86 14.14 -13.77 -12.13
C TRP A 86 14.66 -12.80 -13.19
N LEU A 87 14.07 -11.60 -13.31
CA LEU A 87 14.52 -10.60 -14.30
C LEU A 87 16.00 -10.21 -14.14
N ARG A 88 16.49 -10.04 -12.90
CA ARG A 88 17.93 -9.79 -12.64
C ARG A 88 18.83 -10.94 -13.09
N ARG A 89 18.38 -12.19 -12.94
CA ARG A 89 19.16 -13.37 -13.36
C ARG A 89 19.34 -13.45 -14.88
N TRP A 90 18.39 -12.92 -15.65
CA TRP A 90 18.46 -12.87 -17.11
C TRP A 90 19.31 -11.71 -17.63
N GLN A 91 19.37 -10.57 -16.91
CA GLN A 91 20.20 -9.43 -17.30
C GLN A 91 21.70 -9.62 -17.03
N GLY A 92 22.07 -10.50 -16.10
CA GLY A 92 23.49 -10.80 -15.78
C GLY A 92 24.15 -11.88 -16.65
N ARG A 93 23.53 -12.28 -17.77
CA ARG A 93 24.06 -13.28 -18.73
C ARG A 93 24.46 -12.66 -20.09
N ARG A 94 24.78 -11.37 -20.13
CA ARG A 94 25.42 -10.72 -21.29
C ARG A 94 26.84 -10.31 -20.94
#